data_AF-A0A814PYC5-F1
#
_entry.id   AF-A0A814PYC5-F1
#
_cell.length_a   1.000
_cell.length_b   1.000
_cell.length_c   1.000
_cell.angle_alpha   90.00
_cell.angle_beta   90.00
_cell.angle_gamma   90.00
#
_symmetry.space_group_name_H-M   'P 1'
#
loop_
_entity.id
_entity.type
_entity.pdbx_description
1 polymer ?
#
loop_
_entity_poly.entity_id
_entity_poly.type
_entity_poly.pdbx_seq_one_letter_code
_entity_poly.pdbx_strand_id
1 'polypeptide(L)'
;MAPPTKATSAAAASTASTEKRSTVKLDTVRDIEQQMQKLWADLKVFEADAPVQSADNSNTFLVTFPYPYMNGRLHLGHTFSLSKCEFAVGFQRLRGKHCLFPFGFHCTGMPIRTAADKLKREMEEFGYPPQFPVPATENAEEEKAASASAKENESSKVVNKAKSKKSKAAAKTGGEKYQWQIMRSIGIDDDEEIRRFTDPLHWIAYFPPHVKRDLEMMGLKVDWRRSFITTDANPFYDSFVRWQFHHLRDGGKIEFGKRYTIYSPKDGQPCMDHDRGSGEGVAPQEYTLVKLRIHDDHIPEKLKPHVTSSTAGVYLAAATLR
;
A
#
# COMPACT_ATOMS: atom_id res chain seq x y z
N MET A 1 -16.83 -83.78 -13.87
CA MET A 1 -17.57 -82.90 -14.79
C MET A 1 -17.22 -81.46 -14.44
N ALA A 2 -16.82 -80.67 -15.43
CA ALA A 2 -16.15 -79.35 -15.38
C ALA A 2 -17.05 -78.21 -14.80
N PRO A 3 -16.68 -76.90 -14.76
CA PRO A 3 -15.50 -76.18 -15.29
C PRO A 3 -15.03 -75.01 -14.34
N PRO A 4 -14.55 -73.83 -14.80
CA PRO A 4 -13.17 -73.48 -15.13
C PRO A 4 -12.57 -72.34 -14.27
N THR A 5 -11.25 -72.25 -14.22
CA THR A 5 -10.48 -71.13 -13.65
C THR A 5 -10.64 -69.87 -14.52
N LYS A 6 -11.27 -68.82 -13.98
CA LYS A 6 -11.27 -67.47 -14.56
C LYS A 6 -10.06 -66.69 -14.06
N ALA A 7 -9.14 -66.41 -14.98
CA ALA A 7 -8.15 -65.35 -14.83
C ALA A 7 -8.86 -63.99 -14.82
N THR A 8 -8.72 -63.24 -13.74
CA THR A 8 -9.14 -61.83 -13.65
C THR A 8 -7.90 -60.95 -13.73
N SER A 9 -7.75 -60.24 -14.85
CA SER A 9 -6.75 -59.19 -15.01
C SER A 9 -7.10 -58.01 -14.09
N ALA A 10 -6.30 -57.77 -13.07
CA ALA A 10 -6.34 -56.52 -12.32
C ALA A 10 -5.71 -55.42 -13.19
N ALA A 11 -6.54 -54.52 -13.72
CA ALA A 11 -6.09 -53.29 -14.34
C ALA A 11 -5.42 -52.41 -13.26
N ALA A 12 -4.13 -52.16 -13.41
CA ALA A 12 -3.39 -51.25 -12.55
C ALA A 12 -3.87 -49.81 -12.79
N ALA A 13 -4.61 -49.27 -11.83
CA ALA A 13 -4.89 -47.84 -11.76
C ALA A 13 -3.59 -47.10 -11.39
N SER A 14 -2.98 -46.47 -12.40
CA SER A 14 -1.87 -45.53 -12.24
C SER A 14 -2.36 -44.32 -11.43
N THR A 15 -2.04 -44.32 -10.13
CA THR A 15 -2.17 -43.14 -9.28
C THR A 15 -0.90 -42.32 -9.42
N ALA A 16 -0.97 -41.24 -10.20
CA ALA A 16 0.08 -40.22 -10.23
C ALA A 16 0.12 -39.55 -8.85
N SER A 17 1.02 -40.00 -7.99
CA SER A 17 1.32 -39.37 -6.72
C SER A 17 2.27 -38.19 -6.96
N THR A 18 1.75 -36.98 -6.85
CA THR A 18 2.59 -35.77 -6.73
C THR A 18 3.36 -35.86 -5.41
N GLU A 19 4.63 -36.24 -5.46
CA GLU A 19 5.54 -36.26 -4.31
C GLU A 19 5.64 -34.85 -3.69
N LYS A 20 5.09 -34.68 -2.47
CA LYS A 20 5.30 -33.46 -1.67
C LYS A 20 6.78 -33.37 -1.29
N ARG A 21 7.47 -32.30 -1.71
CA ARG A 21 8.84 -32.01 -1.26
C ARG A 21 8.90 -31.94 0.27
N SER A 22 9.90 -32.58 0.87
CA SER A 22 10.13 -32.56 2.32
C SER A 22 10.35 -31.14 2.85
N THR A 23 9.55 -30.72 3.84
CA THR A 23 9.60 -29.39 4.48
C THR A 23 10.48 -29.34 5.73
N VAL A 24 11.07 -30.48 6.13
CA VAL A 24 11.78 -30.66 7.41
C VAL A 24 12.82 -29.57 7.67
N LYS A 25 13.59 -29.16 6.64
CA LYS A 25 14.60 -28.11 6.79
C LYS A 25 13.99 -26.74 7.12
N LEU A 26 12.88 -26.40 6.48
CA LEU A 26 12.16 -25.14 6.73
C LEU A 26 11.57 -25.14 8.14
N ASP A 27 10.97 -26.26 8.53
CA ASP A 27 10.34 -26.40 9.86
C ASP A 27 11.41 -26.29 10.96
N THR A 28 12.58 -26.91 10.76
CA THR A 28 13.73 -26.78 11.69
C THR A 28 14.19 -25.32 11.87
N VAL A 29 14.28 -24.56 10.77
CA VAL A 29 14.69 -23.14 10.84
C VAL A 29 13.63 -22.32 11.58
N ARG A 30 12.34 -22.56 11.32
CA ARG A 30 11.22 -21.87 12.00
C ARG A 30 11.21 -22.14 13.50
N ASP A 31 11.49 -23.38 13.91
CA ASP A 31 11.55 -23.74 15.33
C ASP A 31 12.69 -22.99 16.03
N ILE A 32 13.86 -22.89 15.41
CA ILE A 32 15.00 -22.12 15.92
C ILE A 32 14.65 -20.62 15.98
N GLU A 33 14.03 -20.07 14.94
CA GLU A 33 13.59 -18.67 14.88
C GLU A 33 12.66 -18.33 16.05
N GLN A 34 11.63 -19.13 16.28
CA GLN A 34 10.68 -18.92 17.37
C GLN A 34 11.34 -18.99 18.75
N GLN A 35 12.25 -19.95 18.96
CA GLN A 35 13.00 -20.07 20.22
C GLN A 35 13.88 -18.84 20.47
N MET A 36 14.61 -18.37 19.46
CA MET A 36 15.49 -17.21 19.58
C MET A 36 14.73 -15.91 19.74
N GLN A 37 13.63 -15.72 18.99
CA GLN A 37 12.76 -14.54 19.12
C GLN A 37 12.16 -14.44 20.51
N LYS A 38 11.69 -15.56 21.07
CA LYS A 38 11.20 -15.62 22.45
C LYS A 38 12.29 -15.25 23.45
N LEU A 39 13.49 -15.83 23.30
CA LEU A 39 14.63 -15.52 24.18
C LEU A 39 15.00 -14.03 24.13
N TRP A 40 15.03 -13.42 22.94
CA TRP A 40 15.31 -12.00 22.77
C TRP A 40 14.25 -11.10 23.43
N ALA A 41 12.98 -11.48 23.32
CA ALA A 41 11.88 -10.77 23.96
C ALA A 41 11.94 -10.87 25.49
N ASP A 42 12.17 -12.09 26.02
CA ASP A 42 12.25 -12.33 27.46
C ASP A 42 13.44 -11.59 28.10
N LEU A 43 14.58 -11.57 27.41
CA LEU A 43 15.81 -10.88 27.85
C LEU A 43 15.84 -9.39 27.48
N LYS A 44 14.88 -8.89 26.70
CA LYS A 44 14.78 -7.49 26.29
C LYS A 44 16.06 -6.95 25.63
N VAL A 45 16.75 -7.77 24.85
CA VAL A 45 18.12 -7.49 24.36
C VAL A 45 18.25 -6.31 23.38
N PHE A 46 17.12 -5.83 22.86
CA PHE A 46 17.03 -4.69 21.94
C PHE A 46 16.43 -3.44 22.60
N GLU A 47 15.98 -3.53 23.85
CA GLU A 47 15.60 -2.36 24.63
C GLU A 47 16.86 -1.60 25.04
N ALA A 48 17.01 -0.36 24.57
CA ALA A 48 18.19 0.46 24.83
C ALA A 48 17.78 1.74 25.55
N ASP A 49 18.39 1.99 26.70
CA ASP A 49 18.26 3.24 27.42
C ASP A 49 19.44 4.17 27.08
N ALA A 50 19.18 5.48 27.12
CA ALA A 50 20.24 6.46 26.86
C ALA A 50 21.28 6.40 28.00
N PRO A 51 22.58 6.52 27.69
CA PRO A 51 23.61 6.52 28.73
C PRO A 51 23.42 7.70 29.69
N VAL A 52 23.58 7.44 30.99
CA VAL A 52 23.31 8.39 32.10
C VAL A 52 24.31 9.55 32.14
N GLN A 53 25.49 9.38 31.53
CA GLN A 53 26.52 10.42 31.42
C GLN A 53 26.95 10.56 29.97
N SER A 54 27.24 11.81 29.57
CA SER A 54 27.74 12.25 28.26
C SER A 54 29.15 11.73 27.91
N ALA A 55 29.45 10.49 28.29
CA ALA A 55 30.65 9.77 27.89
C ALA A 55 30.53 9.50 26.38
N ASP A 56 31.10 10.41 25.60
CA ASP A 56 31.32 10.33 24.17
C ASP A 56 30.17 9.67 23.36
N ASN A 57 29.19 10.49 22.95
CA ASN A 57 28.12 10.08 22.03
C ASN A 57 28.62 9.49 20.70
N SER A 58 29.93 9.53 20.41
CA SER A 58 30.56 8.96 19.22
C SER A 58 30.24 7.46 19.02
N ASN A 59 29.92 6.74 20.10
CA ASN A 59 29.64 5.31 20.05
C ASN A 59 28.15 4.96 19.95
N THR A 60 27.27 5.94 19.72
CA THR A 60 25.84 5.70 19.46
C THR A 60 25.55 5.46 17.98
N PHE A 61 24.52 4.67 17.69
CA PHE A 61 24.05 4.44 16.33
C PHE A 61 22.53 4.38 16.28
N LEU A 62 21.90 5.48 15.85
CA LEU A 62 20.47 5.55 15.60
C LEU A 62 20.19 5.30 14.13
N VAL A 63 19.31 4.34 13.83
CA VAL A 63 18.73 4.17 12.50
C VAL A 63 17.22 4.31 12.58
N THR A 64 16.63 4.89 11.53
CA THR A 64 15.17 5.02 11.43
C THR A 64 14.72 4.53 10.06
N PHE A 65 13.65 3.76 10.04
CA PHE A 65 12.89 3.47 8.84
C PHE A 65 11.69 4.42 8.78
N PRO A 66 11.41 5.11 7.65
CA PRO A 66 10.19 5.90 7.51
C PRO A 66 8.98 5.04 7.84
N TYR A 67 8.24 5.42 8.88
CA TYR A 67 7.14 4.62 9.37
C TYR A 67 6.11 4.35 8.25
N PRO A 68 5.69 3.09 8.03
CA PRO A 68 4.81 2.75 6.92
C PRO A 68 3.36 3.15 7.21
N TYR A 69 2.57 3.39 6.15
CA TYR A 69 1.13 3.61 6.25
C TYR A 69 0.38 2.37 6.72
N MET A 70 -0.53 2.55 7.67
CA MET A 70 -1.33 1.49 8.30
C MET A 70 -2.66 1.23 7.58
N ASN A 71 -2.65 1.27 6.25
CA ASN A 71 -3.80 0.94 5.41
C ASN A 71 -3.77 -0.54 4.93
N GLY A 72 -3.00 -1.40 5.60
CA GLY A 72 -2.83 -2.80 5.23
C GLY A 72 -1.66 -3.49 5.95
N ARG A 73 -1.40 -4.74 5.56
CA ARG A 73 -0.20 -5.50 5.95
C ARG A 73 1.03 -5.02 5.18
N LEU A 74 2.22 -5.21 5.75
CA LEU A 74 3.47 -4.88 5.07
C LEU A 74 3.82 -5.91 3.98
N HIS A 75 3.92 -5.46 2.73
CA HIS A 75 4.43 -6.30 1.63
C HIS A 75 5.98 -6.39 1.60
N LEU A 76 6.51 -7.31 0.80
CA LEU A 76 7.96 -7.58 0.67
C LEU A 76 8.82 -6.36 0.25
N GLY A 77 8.24 -5.38 -0.46
CA GLY A 77 8.93 -4.11 -0.74
C GLY A 77 9.29 -3.31 0.53
N HIS A 78 8.46 -3.37 1.58
CA HIS A 78 8.75 -2.76 2.87
C HIS A 78 9.89 -3.50 3.55
N THR A 79 9.83 -4.85 3.58
CA THR A 79 10.87 -5.68 4.21
C THR A 79 12.23 -5.51 3.52
N PHE A 80 12.26 -5.39 2.19
CA PHE A 80 13.47 -5.06 1.43
C PHE A 80 14.05 -3.70 1.81
N SER A 81 13.21 -2.70 2.07
CA SER A 81 13.67 -1.35 2.39
C SER A 81 14.17 -1.26 3.83
N LEU A 82 13.43 -1.84 4.79
CA LEU A 82 13.81 -1.84 6.21
C LEU A 82 14.96 -2.79 6.53
N SER A 83 15.20 -3.84 5.73
CA SER A 83 16.29 -4.80 5.95
C SER A 83 17.66 -4.12 5.94
N LYS A 84 17.80 -3.02 5.19
CA LYS A 84 19.00 -2.17 5.21
C LYS A 84 19.30 -1.61 6.59
N CYS A 85 18.26 -1.17 7.30
CA CYS A 85 18.38 -0.66 8.67
C CYS A 85 18.72 -1.80 9.63
N GLU A 86 18.01 -2.91 9.51
CA GLU A 86 18.20 -4.14 10.30
C GLU A 86 19.64 -4.69 10.20
N PHE A 87 20.17 -4.79 8.99
CA PHE A 87 21.55 -5.25 8.77
C PHE A 87 22.56 -4.23 9.31
N ALA A 88 22.31 -2.94 9.14
CA ALA A 88 23.18 -1.90 9.66
C ALA A 88 23.27 -1.97 11.19
N VAL A 89 22.16 -2.11 11.91
CA VAL A 89 22.19 -2.21 13.38
C VAL A 89 22.81 -3.52 13.85
N GLY A 90 22.54 -4.64 13.17
CA GLY A 90 23.21 -5.91 13.47
C GLY A 90 24.74 -5.78 13.38
N PHE A 91 25.23 -5.19 12.30
CA PHE A 91 26.67 -4.95 12.10
C PHE A 91 27.26 -3.97 13.11
N GLN A 92 26.60 -2.85 13.37
CA GLN A 92 27.12 -1.83 14.29
C GLN A 92 27.15 -2.32 15.75
N ARG A 93 26.21 -3.18 16.15
CA ARG A 93 26.26 -3.87 17.45
C ARG A 93 27.50 -4.76 17.59
N LEU A 94 27.85 -5.50 16.53
CA LEU A 94 29.10 -6.30 16.53
C LEU A 94 30.35 -5.42 16.60
N ARG A 95 30.28 -4.18 16.13
CA ARG A 95 31.35 -3.18 16.28
C ARG A 95 31.38 -2.49 17.66
N GLY A 96 30.53 -2.92 18.60
CA GLY A 96 30.48 -2.37 19.96
C GLY A 96 29.69 -1.06 20.07
N LYS A 97 28.93 -0.64 19.04
CA LYS A 97 28.10 0.57 19.13
C LYS A 97 26.81 0.34 19.92
N HIS A 98 26.41 1.36 20.67
CA HIS A 98 25.08 1.45 21.30
C HIS A 98 24.03 1.77 20.24
N CYS A 99 23.37 0.73 19.73
CA CYS A 99 22.42 0.86 18.63
C CYS A 99 20.99 1.05 19.12
N LEU A 100 20.27 1.97 18.49
CA LEU A 100 18.82 2.16 18.66
C LEU A 100 18.13 2.06 17.30
N PHE A 101 17.14 1.18 17.20
CA PHE A 101 16.23 1.08 16.07
C PHE A 101 14.79 1.16 16.59
N PRO A 102 14.14 2.33 16.56
CA PRO A 102 12.73 2.44 16.88
C PRO A 102 11.88 2.19 15.61
N PHE A 103 10.61 1.87 15.82
CA PHE A 103 9.65 1.68 14.73
C PHE A 103 8.30 2.30 15.08
N GLY A 104 7.80 3.20 14.23
CA GLY A 104 6.49 3.83 14.37
C GLY A 104 5.49 3.36 13.30
N PHE A 105 4.23 3.74 13.46
CA PHE A 105 3.13 3.33 12.57
C PHE A 105 2.38 4.56 12.05
N HIS A 106 2.40 4.79 10.74
CA HIS A 106 1.79 5.99 10.14
C HIS A 106 0.29 5.78 9.95
N CYS A 107 -0.50 6.50 10.75
CA CYS A 107 -1.95 6.47 10.69
C CYS A 107 -2.55 7.80 10.19
N THR A 108 -1.73 8.84 10.07
CA THR A 108 -2.14 10.15 9.56
C THR A 108 -2.25 10.14 8.05
N GLY A 109 -3.30 10.75 7.50
CA GLY A 109 -3.47 10.94 6.06
C GLY A 109 -4.75 10.32 5.51
N MET A 110 -4.99 10.55 4.22
CA MET A 110 -6.21 10.11 3.54
C MET A 110 -6.30 8.62 3.18
N PRO A 111 -5.21 7.85 2.94
CA PRO A 111 -5.34 6.48 2.43
C PRO A 111 -6.24 5.56 3.27
N ILE A 112 -6.19 5.67 4.60
CA ILE A 112 -7.04 4.88 5.51
C ILE A 112 -8.51 5.28 5.34
N ARG A 113 -8.80 6.58 5.39
CA ARG A 113 -10.17 7.10 5.21
C ARG A 113 -10.73 6.76 3.84
N THR A 114 -9.95 6.93 2.77
CA THR A 114 -10.36 6.60 1.41
C THR A 114 -10.67 5.11 1.26
N ALA A 115 -9.89 4.22 1.89
CA ALA A 115 -10.14 2.78 1.87
C ALA A 115 -11.41 2.42 2.65
N ALA A 116 -11.63 3.03 3.82
CA ALA A 116 -12.84 2.85 4.62
C ALA A 116 -14.10 3.33 3.88
N ASP A 117 -14.04 4.53 3.29
CA ASP A 117 -15.14 5.11 2.50
C ASP A 117 -15.44 4.26 1.25
N LYS A 118 -14.40 3.72 0.60
CA LYS A 118 -14.57 2.80 -0.55
C LYS A 118 -15.28 1.52 -0.11
N LEU A 119 -14.89 0.93 1.02
CA LEU A 119 -15.52 -0.27 1.56
C LEU A 119 -16.99 -0.01 1.92
N LYS A 120 -17.27 1.11 2.58
CA LYS A 120 -18.63 1.52 2.94
C LYS A 120 -19.53 1.65 1.71
N ARG A 121 -19.04 2.32 0.66
CA ARG A 121 -19.75 2.46 -0.61
C ARG A 121 -20.00 1.12 -1.29
N GLU A 122 -19.01 0.23 -1.32
CA GLU A 122 -19.18 -1.11 -1.90
C GLU A 122 -20.29 -1.90 -1.19
N MET A 123 -20.40 -1.78 0.13
CA MET A 123 -21.49 -2.41 0.89
C MET A 123 -22.86 -1.78 0.63
N GLU A 124 -22.91 -0.45 0.43
CA GLU A 124 -24.14 0.27 0.09
C GLU A 124 -24.63 -0.06 -1.34
N GLU A 125 -23.69 -0.20 -2.29
CA GLU A 125 -24.00 -0.44 -3.71
C GLU A 125 -24.26 -1.93 -4.03
N PHE A 126 -23.52 -2.85 -3.41
CA PHE A 126 -23.55 -4.28 -3.77
C PHE A 126 -24.11 -5.19 -2.65
N GLY A 127 -24.53 -4.63 -1.52
CA GLY A 127 -25.09 -5.37 -0.38
C GLY A 127 -24.04 -5.91 0.60
N TYR A 128 -24.48 -6.80 1.51
CA TYR A 128 -23.65 -7.40 2.55
C TYR A 128 -23.94 -8.90 2.73
N PRO A 129 -22.97 -9.80 2.52
CA PRO A 129 -21.67 -9.54 1.85
C PRO A 129 -21.89 -9.05 0.40
N PRO A 130 -21.02 -8.16 -0.12
CA PRO A 130 -21.21 -7.52 -1.41
C PRO A 130 -21.13 -8.54 -2.56
N GLN A 131 -22.10 -8.45 -3.47
CA GLN A 131 -22.14 -9.25 -4.70
C GLN A 131 -21.73 -8.40 -5.90
N PHE A 132 -20.48 -8.53 -6.31
CA PHE A 132 -19.91 -7.74 -7.40
C PHE A 132 -20.32 -8.31 -8.78
N PRO A 133 -20.53 -7.44 -9.78
CA PRO A 133 -20.72 -7.88 -11.15
C PRO A 133 -19.44 -8.57 -11.66
N VAL A 134 -19.59 -9.81 -12.15
CA VAL A 134 -18.48 -10.56 -12.75
C VAL A 134 -18.06 -9.86 -14.05
N PRO A 135 -16.79 -9.47 -14.23
CA PRO A 135 -16.34 -8.89 -15.48
C PRO A 135 -16.55 -9.87 -16.64
N ALA A 136 -17.14 -9.41 -17.75
CA ALA A 136 -17.35 -10.22 -18.96
C ALA A 136 -16.06 -10.80 -19.58
N THR A 137 -14.89 -10.43 -19.05
CA THR A 137 -13.56 -10.89 -19.48
C THR A 137 -13.12 -12.21 -18.83
N GLU A 138 -13.73 -12.66 -17.72
CA GLU A 138 -13.36 -13.95 -17.11
C GLU A 138 -13.80 -15.14 -17.98
N ASN A 139 -14.92 -15.01 -18.72
CA ASN A 139 -15.35 -16.01 -19.70
C ASN A 139 -14.35 -16.19 -20.86
N ALA A 140 -13.51 -15.18 -21.16
CA ALA A 140 -12.55 -15.24 -22.26
C ALA A 140 -11.19 -15.82 -21.85
N GLU A 141 -10.86 -15.82 -20.56
CA GLU A 141 -9.60 -16.39 -20.05
C GLU A 141 -9.73 -17.90 -19.80
N GLU A 142 -10.90 -18.38 -19.36
CA GLU A 142 -11.19 -19.82 -19.28
C GLU A 142 -11.25 -20.48 -20.66
N GLU A 143 -11.83 -19.82 -21.68
CA GLU A 143 -11.84 -20.33 -23.05
C GLU A 143 -10.45 -20.34 -23.72
N LYS A 144 -9.58 -19.37 -23.39
CA LYS A 144 -8.19 -19.34 -23.91
C LYS A 144 -7.25 -20.33 -23.21
N ALA A 145 -7.46 -20.60 -21.92
CA ALA A 145 -6.70 -21.63 -21.20
C ALA A 145 -7.04 -23.05 -21.71
N ALA A 146 -8.29 -23.28 -22.12
CA ALA A 146 -8.71 -24.54 -22.73
C ALA A 146 -8.17 -24.73 -24.16
N SER A 147 -7.91 -23.65 -24.93
CA SER A 147 -7.39 -23.75 -26.31
C SER A 147 -5.86 -23.78 -26.40
N ALA A 148 -5.14 -23.43 -25.33
CA ALA A 148 -3.67 -23.37 -25.30
C ALA A 148 -3.00 -24.71 -24.95
N SER A 149 -3.75 -25.71 -24.47
CA SER A 149 -3.23 -27.04 -24.12
C SER A 149 -3.02 -27.99 -25.31
N ALA A 150 -3.23 -27.53 -26.56
CA ALA A 150 -3.18 -28.38 -27.74
C ALA A 150 -1.94 -28.20 -28.66
N LYS A 151 -1.00 -27.28 -28.39
CA LYS A 151 0.21 -27.14 -29.24
C LYS A 151 1.43 -26.63 -28.46
N GLU A 152 2.21 -27.55 -27.91
CA GLU A 152 3.65 -27.34 -27.76
C GLU A 152 4.40 -28.59 -28.20
N ASN A 153 5.09 -28.47 -29.34
CA ASN A 153 6.27 -29.27 -29.63
C ASN A 153 7.33 -28.34 -30.24
N GLU A 154 8.56 -28.50 -29.74
CA GLU A 154 9.85 -27.99 -30.24
C GLU A 154 10.28 -26.51 -30.06
N SER A 155 11.24 -26.38 -29.14
CA SER A 155 12.63 -25.96 -29.38
C SER A 155 13.10 -24.55 -28.98
N SER A 156 14.23 -24.60 -28.28
CA SER A 156 15.12 -23.58 -27.72
C SER A 156 15.56 -22.42 -28.62
N LYS A 157 15.74 -21.22 -28.02
CA LYS A 157 16.97 -20.40 -28.12
C LYS A 157 16.99 -19.22 -27.13
N VAL A 158 18.17 -18.99 -26.56
CA VAL A 158 18.57 -17.89 -25.66
C VAL A 158 18.98 -16.66 -26.46
N VAL A 159 18.53 -15.44 -26.09
CA VAL A 159 19.27 -14.17 -26.31
C VAL A 159 18.95 -13.13 -25.21
N ASN A 160 20.00 -12.55 -24.63
CA ASN A 160 20.03 -11.36 -23.76
C ASN A 160 19.79 -10.05 -24.53
N LYS A 161 18.95 -9.12 -24.01
CA LYS A 161 19.29 -7.68 -23.96
C LYS A 161 18.34 -6.85 -23.09
N ALA A 162 18.94 -6.00 -22.27
CA ALA A 162 18.35 -5.02 -21.38
C ALA A 162 17.42 -4.01 -22.06
N LYS A 163 16.32 -3.66 -21.37
CA LYS A 163 15.65 -2.33 -21.40
C LYS A 163 14.69 -2.18 -20.22
N SER A 164 15.24 -1.75 -19.09
CA SER A 164 14.49 -1.26 -17.93
C SER A 164 13.91 0.12 -18.22
N LYS A 165 12.60 0.21 -18.53
CA LYS A 165 11.80 1.45 -18.36
C LYS A 165 10.27 1.30 -18.56
N LYS A 166 9.71 0.08 -18.63
CA LYS A 166 8.26 -0.12 -18.83
C LYS A 166 7.53 -0.94 -17.74
N SER A 167 8.16 -1.22 -16.60
CA SER A 167 7.61 -2.19 -15.63
C SER A 167 6.64 -1.61 -14.58
N LYS A 168 6.43 -0.28 -14.50
CA LYS A 168 5.49 0.30 -13.52
C LYS A 168 4.06 0.54 -14.05
N ALA A 169 3.87 0.59 -15.37
CA ALA A 169 2.57 0.83 -15.98
C ALA A 169 1.82 -0.47 -16.35
N ALA A 170 2.55 -1.55 -16.65
CA ALA A 170 1.96 -2.82 -17.05
C ALA A 170 1.45 -3.70 -15.89
N ALA A 171 1.71 -3.32 -14.63
CA ALA A 171 1.18 -4.03 -13.46
C ALA A 171 -0.23 -3.56 -13.03
N LYS A 172 -0.83 -2.60 -13.75
CA LYS A 172 -2.18 -2.06 -13.48
C LYS A 172 -3.28 -2.63 -14.40
N THR A 173 -3.01 -3.66 -15.20
CA THR A 173 -4.00 -4.30 -16.09
C THR A 173 -4.60 -5.59 -15.52
N GLY A 174 -4.56 -5.79 -14.20
CA GLY A 174 -5.47 -6.72 -13.53
C GLY A 174 -6.75 -5.95 -13.19
N GLY A 175 -7.92 -6.54 -13.46
CA GLY A 175 -9.23 -5.91 -13.23
C GLY A 175 -9.32 -5.20 -11.87
N GLU A 176 -10.10 -4.11 -11.81
CA GLU A 176 -10.26 -3.31 -10.59
C GLU A 176 -10.68 -4.20 -9.42
N LYS A 177 -9.74 -4.51 -8.52
CA LYS A 177 -10.07 -5.26 -7.30
C LYS A 177 -10.88 -4.34 -6.39
N TYR A 178 -12.09 -4.77 -6.06
CA TYR A 178 -12.92 -4.14 -5.05
C TYR A 178 -12.19 -4.17 -3.70
N GLN A 179 -12.40 -3.15 -2.87
CA GLN A 179 -11.75 -3.05 -1.56
C GLN A 179 -12.07 -4.27 -0.70
N TRP A 180 -13.32 -4.73 -0.72
CA TRP A 180 -13.73 -5.96 -0.04
C TRP A 180 -12.88 -7.18 -0.43
N GLN A 181 -12.63 -7.38 -1.73
CA GLN A 181 -11.80 -8.47 -2.23
C GLN A 181 -10.34 -8.32 -1.79
N ILE A 182 -9.83 -7.09 -1.69
CA ILE A 182 -8.49 -6.81 -1.17
C ILE A 182 -8.40 -7.21 0.31
N MET A 183 -9.41 -6.88 1.12
CA MET A 183 -9.46 -7.24 2.56
C MET A 183 -9.39 -8.76 2.76
N ARG A 184 -10.16 -9.53 1.96
CA ARG A 184 -10.06 -11.00 1.97
C ARG A 184 -8.68 -11.49 1.53
N SER A 185 -8.11 -10.89 0.47
CA SER A 185 -6.79 -11.32 -0.05
C SER A 185 -5.62 -11.12 0.93
N ILE A 186 -5.77 -10.22 1.91
CA ILE A 186 -4.77 -10.00 2.97
C ILE A 186 -5.03 -10.85 4.23
N GLY A 187 -5.97 -11.81 4.14
CA GLY A 187 -6.27 -12.79 5.19
C GLY A 187 -7.30 -12.35 6.23
N ILE A 188 -8.17 -11.39 5.89
CA ILE A 188 -9.32 -11.01 6.72
C ILE A 188 -10.55 -11.67 6.10
N ASP A 189 -10.82 -12.93 6.48
CA ASP A 189 -11.88 -13.76 5.88
C ASP A 189 -13.24 -13.63 6.57
N ASP A 190 -13.29 -13.04 7.77
CA ASP A 190 -14.53 -12.79 8.52
C ASP A 190 -15.23 -11.54 8.01
N ASP A 191 -16.42 -11.70 7.43
CA ASP A 191 -17.22 -10.62 6.86
C ASP A 191 -17.62 -9.57 7.90
N GLU A 192 -17.88 -9.96 9.16
CA GLU A 192 -18.19 -9.02 10.24
C GLU A 192 -16.96 -8.19 10.62
N GLU A 193 -15.78 -8.81 10.56
CA GLU A 193 -14.53 -8.09 10.80
C GLU A 193 -14.24 -7.13 9.65
N ILE A 194 -14.44 -7.53 8.38
CA ILE A 194 -14.32 -6.64 7.22
C ILE A 194 -15.27 -5.44 7.38
N ARG A 195 -16.53 -5.66 7.79
CA ARG A 195 -17.51 -4.59 7.99
C ARG A 195 -17.03 -3.50 8.94
N ARG A 196 -16.27 -3.86 9.99
CA ARG A 196 -15.73 -2.87 10.95
C ARG A 196 -14.73 -1.91 10.31
N PHE A 197 -14.08 -2.29 9.22
CA PHE A 197 -13.20 -1.40 8.46
C PHE A 197 -13.95 -0.32 7.66
N THR A 198 -15.27 -0.24 7.72
CA THR A 198 -15.99 0.97 7.31
C THR A 198 -15.70 2.16 8.22
N ASP A 199 -15.24 1.92 9.46
CA ASP A 199 -14.74 2.94 10.38
C ASP A 199 -13.21 3.06 10.26
N PRO A 200 -12.66 4.22 9.86
CA PRO A 200 -11.22 4.48 9.83
C PRO A 200 -10.50 4.17 11.16
N LEU A 201 -11.15 4.35 12.32
CA LEU A 201 -10.52 4.08 13.61
C LEU A 201 -10.23 2.59 13.81
N HIS A 202 -11.04 1.71 13.22
CA HIS A 202 -10.80 0.27 13.27
C HIS A 202 -9.49 -0.11 12.58
N TRP A 203 -9.11 0.57 11.49
CA TRP A 203 -7.82 0.34 10.81
C TRP A 203 -6.64 0.65 11.74
N ILE A 204 -6.75 1.75 12.48
CA ILE A 204 -5.73 2.24 13.41
C ILE A 204 -5.60 1.30 14.62
N ALA A 205 -6.70 0.67 15.05
CA ALA A 205 -6.68 -0.34 16.10
C ALA A 205 -6.17 -1.69 15.59
N TYR A 206 -6.50 -2.06 14.36
CA TYR A 206 -6.22 -3.37 13.80
C TYR A 206 -4.79 -3.50 13.25
N PHE A 207 -4.37 -2.65 12.31
CA PHE A 207 -3.13 -2.90 11.57
C PHE A 207 -1.84 -2.74 12.40
N PRO A 208 -1.66 -1.72 13.26
CA PRO A 208 -0.43 -1.55 14.03
C PRO A 208 -0.01 -2.78 14.88
N PRO A 209 -0.88 -3.40 15.72
CA PRO A 209 -0.48 -4.59 16.49
C PRO A 209 -0.17 -5.80 15.59
N HIS A 210 -0.89 -5.95 14.47
CA HIS A 210 -0.65 -7.02 13.51
C HIS A 210 0.68 -6.84 12.78
N VAL A 211 0.99 -5.63 12.33
CA VAL A 211 2.28 -5.30 11.71
C VAL A 211 3.42 -5.45 12.70
N LYS A 212 3.25 -5.01 13.95
CA LYS A 212 4.23 -5.24 15.02
C LYS A 212 4.55 -6.73 15.15
N ARG A 213 3.52 -7.58 15.27
CA ARG A 213 3.69 -9.03 15.33
C ARG A 213 4.44 -9.57 14.11
N ASP A 214 4.09 -9.13 12.90
CA ASP A 214 4.75 -9.59 11.68
C ASP A 214 6.25 -9.23 11.66
N LEU A 215 6.62 -8.05 12.17
CA LEU A 215 8.00 -7.59 12.28
C LEU A 215 8.76 -8.28 13.43
N GLU A 216 8.09 -8.61 14.53
CA GLU A 216 8.64 -9.45 15.61
C GLU A 216 8.94 -10.87 15.10
N MET A 217 8.02 -11.46 14.30
CA MET A 217 8.25 -12.76 13.64
C MET A 217 9.37 -12.71 12.59
N MET A 218 9.69 -11.53 12.04
CA MET A 218 10.88 -11.34 11.20
C MET A 218 12.17 -11.27 12.03
N GLY A 219 12.09 -11.01 13.34
CA GLY A 219 13.24 -10.92 14.23
C GLY A 219 13.98 -9.59 14.18
N LEU A 220 13.28 -8.48 13.90
CA LEU A 220 13.91 -7.15 13.86
C LEU A 220 14.48 -6.73 15.22
N LYS A 221 15.61 -6.02 15.19
CA LYS A 221 16.32 -5.53 16.38
C LYS A 221 15.73 -4.22 16.91
N VAL A 222 14.42 -4.18 17.12
CA VAL A 222 13.65 -2.97 17.44
C VAL A 222 13.39 -2.82 18.94
N ASP A 223 13.49 -1.59 19.45
CA ASP A 223 12.99 -1.23 20.79
C ASP A 223 11.50 -0.87 20.69
N TRP A 224 10.64 -1.88 20.91
CA TRP A 224 9.19 -1.75 20.78
C TRP A 224 8.52 -0.85 21.82
N ARG A 225 9.22 -0.49 22.91
CA ARG A 225 8.71 0.48 23.91
C ARG A 225 8.57 1.88 23.32
N ARG A 226 9.26 2.14 22.21
CA ARG A 226 9.31 3.43 21.51
C ARG A 226 8.38 3.47 20.30
N SER A 227 7.52 2.46 20.12
CA SER A 227 6.52 2.43 19.06
C SER A 227 5.30 3.28 19.38
N PHE A 228 4.74 3.92 18.36
CA PHE A 228 3.60 4.82 18.50
C PHE A 228 2.80 4.90 17.18
N ILE A 229 1.57 5.40 17.27
CA ILE A 229 0.74 5.82 16.13
C ILE A 229 0.75 7.35 16.00
N THR A 230 0.44 7.87 14.81
CA THR A 230 0.69 9.28 14.46
C THR A 230 -0.55 10.20 14.49
N THR A 231 -1.75 9.67 14.76
CA THR A 231 -2.97 10.49 14.84
C THR A 231 -3.19 11.07 16.23
N ASP A 232 -4.22 11.89 16.38
CA ASP A 232 -4.73 12.43 17.65
C ASP A 232 -5.20 11.36 18.64
N ALA A 233 -5.43 10.12 18.18
CA ALA A 233 -5.61 8.96 19.03
C ALA A 233 -4.39 8.69 19.95
N ASN A 234 -3.21 9.22 19.61
CA ASN A 234 -2.05 9.25 20.49
C ASN A 234 -1.79 10.68 21.02
N PRO A 235 -2.16 10.98 22.27
CA PRO A 235 -2.05 12.34 22.81
C PRO A 235 -0.61 12.84 22.94
N PHE A 236 0.37 11.93 23.11
CA PHE A 236 1.78 12.30 23.23
C PHE A 236 2.35 12.76 21.88
N TYR A 237 2.05 12.03 20.81
CA TYR A 237 2.50 12.40 19.48
C TYR A 237 1.76 13.63 18.95
N ASP A 238 0.46 13.74 19.22
CA ASP A 238 -0.30 14.95 18.91
C ASP A 238 0.27 16.19 19.60
N SER A 239 0.59 16.09 20.90
CA SER A 239 1.26 17.18 21.62
C SER A 239 2.61 17.55 21.00
N PHE A 240 3.41 16.56 20.60
CA PHE A 240 4.68 16.77 19.90
C PHE A 240 4.48 17.49 18.55
N VAL A 241 3.49 17.10 17.75
CA VAL A 241 3.18 17.74 16.47
C VAL A 241 2.68 19.17 16.68
N ARG A 242 1.80 19.42 17.67
CA ARG A 242 1.36 20.78 18.01
C ARG A 242 2.53 21.67 18.39
N TRP A 243 3.43 21.18 19.26
CA TRP A 243 4.67 21.86 19.60
C TRP A 243 5.47 22.22 18.33
N GLN A 244 5.68 21.26 17.42
CA GLN A 244 6.39 21.50 16.16
C GLN A 244 5.73 22.59 15.31
N PHE A 245 4.41 22.54 15.11
CA PHE A 245 3.68 23.52 14.31
C PHE A 245 3.67 24.92 14.93
N HIS A 246 3.63 25.02 16.27
CA HIS A 246 3.81 26.30 16.95
C HIS A 246 5.19 26.90 16.66
N HIS A 247 6.26 26.11 16.74
CA HIS A 247 7.61 26.59 16.44
C HIS A 247 7.78 26.99 14.96
N LEU A 248 7.17 26.24 14.04
CA LEU A 248 7.19 26.59 12.62
C LEU A 248 6.45 27.91 12.35
N ARG A 249 5.31 28.13 12.99
CA ARG A 249 4.56 29.39 12.88
C ARG A 249 5.35 30.55 13.47
N ASP A 250 5.88 30.39 14.68
CA ASP A 250 6.61 31.44 15.39
C ASP A 250 7.94 31.78 14.66
N GLY A 251 8.53 30.81 13.96
CA GLY A 251 9.65 30.99 13.04
C GLY A 251 9.29 31.48 11.62
N GLY A 252 8.04 31.87 11.38
CA GLY A 252 7.58 32.42 10.09
C GLY A 252 7.60 31.43 8.92
N LYS A 253 7.48 30.12 9.18
CA LYS A 253 7.45 29.06 8.16
C LYS A 253 6.04 28.62 7.76
N ILE A 254 5.02 29.14 8.45
CA ILE A 254 3.60 28.86 8.16
C ILE A 254 2.94 30.18 7.77
N GLU A 255 2.41 30.24 6.55
CA GLU A 255 1.63 31.36 6.05
C GLU A 255 0.20 30.93 5.76
N PHE A 256 -0.73 31.88 5.87
CA PHE A 256 -2.10 31.72 5.43
C PHE A 256 -2.35 32.59 4.20
N GLY A 257 -2.87 31.99 3.13
CA GLY A 257 -3.17 32.72 1.90
C GLY A 257 -3.82 31.86 0.83
N LYS A 258 -4.42 32.52 -0.16
CA LYS A 258 -5.02 31.85 -1.31
C LYS A 258 -3.92 31.46 -2.30
N ARG A 259 -3.74 30.15 -2.54
CA ARG A 259 -2.71 29.59 -3.41
C ARG A 259 -3.32 28.59 -4.38
N TYR A 260 -2.70 28.43 -5.55
CA TYR A 260 -3.03 27.36 -6.46
C TYR A 260 -2.45 26.05 -5.95
N THR A 261 -3.26 25.00 -5.96
CA THR A 261 -2.87 23.64 -5.57
C THR A 261 -3.67 22.67 -6.40
N ILE A 262 -3.14 21.47 -6.62
CA ILE A 262 -3.98 20.35 -7.05
C ILE A 262 -5.03 20.12 -5.96
N TYR A 263 -6.28 19.98 -6.38
CA TYR A 263 -7.44 19.95 -5.50
C TYR A 263 -8.36 18.80 -5.91
N SER A 264 -8.87 18.05 -4.93
CA SER A 264 -9.86 17.01 -5.18
C SER A 264 -11.26 17.56 -4.92
N PRO A 265 -12.11 17.73 -5.95
CA PRO A 265 -13.50 18.16 -5.75
C PRO A 265 -14.31 17.19 -4.89
N LYS A 266 -13.97 15.90 -4.94
CA LYS A 266 -14.63 14.85 -4.15
C LYS A 266 -14.28 14.97 -2.67
N ASP A 267 -13.01 15.21 -2.36
CA ASP A 267 -12.54 15.25 -0.97
C ASP A 267 -12.66 16.65 -0.35
N GLY A 268 -12.90 17.68 -1.17
CA GLY A 268 -13.09 19.05 -0.69
C GLY A 268 -11.81 19.70 -0.13
N GLN A 269 -10.63 19.21 -0.55
CA GLN A 269 -9.35 19.65 0.00
C GLN A 269 -8.20 19.56 -1.03
N PRO A 270 -7.03 20.18 -0.73
CA PRO A 270 -5.81 19.98 -1.52
C PRO A 270 -5.41 18.51 -1.61
N CYS A 271 -5.05 18.03 -2.81
CA CYS A 271 -4.63 16.65 -3.05
C CYS A 271 -3.11 16.59 -3.25
N MET A 272 -2.41 16.25 -2.16
CA MET A 272 -0.95 16.16 -2.13
C MET A 272 -0.48 14.82 -2.69
N ASP A 273 0.82 14.67 -2.94
CA ASP A 273 1.36 13.51 -3.67
C ASP A 273 0.98 12.15 -3.06
N HIS A 274 0.96 12.05 -1.73
CA HIS A 274 0.62 10.82 -1.01
C HIS A 274 -0.88 10.50 -1.00
N ASP A 275 -1.74 11.43 -1.42
CA ASP A 275 -3.19 11.23 -1.54
C ASP A 275 -3.60 10.81 -2.97
N ARG A 276 -2.65 10.75 -3.91
CA ARG A 276 -2.92 10.52 -5.34
C ARG A 276 -2.90 9.04 -5.72
N GLY A 277 -3.84 8.63 -6.57
CA GLY A 277 -3.78 7.34 -7.27
C GLY A 277 -2.88 7.33 -8.51
N SER A 278 -2.60 8.51 -9.08
CA SER A 278 -1.76 8.73 -10.27
C SER A 278 -1.22 10.17 -10.31
N GLY A 279 -0.14 10.40 -11.06
CA GLY A 279 0.41 11.75 -11.25
C GLY A 279 1.15 12.30 -10.02
N GLU A 280 1.90 11.45 -9.31
CA GLU A 280 2.84 11.87 -8.27
C GLU A 280 3.84 12.90 -8.85
N GLY A 281 4.01 14.04 -8.19
CA GLY A 281 4.88 15.12 -8.63
C GLY A 281 4.28 16.07 -9.68
N VAL A 282 3.03 15.87 -10.11
CA VAL A 282 2.34 16.82 -11.01
C VAL A 282 1.99 18.10 -10.25
N ALA A 283 2.41 19.25 -10.78
CA ALA A 283 2.11 20.57 -10.25
C ALA A 283 1.08 21.31 -11.12
N PRO A 284 0.39 22.34 -10.59
CA PRO A 284 -0.42 23.23 -11.41
C PRO A 284 0.41 23.82 -12.55
N GLN A 285 -0.10 23.74 -13.78
CA GLN A 285 0.53 24.34 -14.95
C GLN A 285 -0.18 25.65 -15.29
N GLU A 286 0.59 26.74 -15.37
CA GLU A 286 0.05 28.05 -15.72
C GLU A 286 -0.16 28.18 -17.24
N TYR A 287 -1.30 28.76 -17.62
CA TYR A 287 -1.61 29.09 -19.01
C TYR A 287 -2.12 30.53 -19.08
N THR A 288 -1.69 31.27 -20.11
CA THR A 288 -2.33 32.54 -20.46
C THR A 288 -3.59 32.24 -21.27
N LEU A 289 -4.75 32.61 -20.73
CA LEU A 289 -6.03 32.47 -21.40
C LEU A 289 -6.42 33.81 -22.06
N VAL A 290 -6.27 33.90 -23.38
CA VAL A 290 -6.65 35.10 -24.14
C VAL A 290 -8.15 35.05 -24.42
N LYS A 291 -8.87 36.06 -23.94
CA LYS A 291 -10.30 36.24 -24.20
C LYS A 291 -10.50 36.99 -25.51
N LEU A 292 -11.01 36.30 -26.53
CA LEU A 292 -11.33 36.87 -27.83
C LEU A 292 -12.84 37.12 -27.91
N ARG A 293 -13.28 38.37 -27.83
CA ARG A 293 -14.71 38.71 -27.90
C ARG A 293 -15.25 38.45 -29.30
N ILE A 294 -16.37 37.72 -29.40
CA ILE A 294 -17.12 37.58 -30.65
C ILE A 294 -17.91 38.87 -30.88
N HIS A 295 -17.87 39.39 -32.11
CA HIS A 295 -18.66 40.54 -32.50
C HIS A 295 -20.16 40.24 -32.39
N ASP A 296 -20.96 41.20 -31.94
CA ASP A 296 -22.37 40.98 -31.61
C ASP A 296 -23.17 40.47 -32.83
N ASP A 297 -22.82 40.94 -34.04
CA ASP A 297 -23.39 40.49 -35.32
C ASP A 297 -23.08 39.04 -35.69
N HIS A 298 -22.15 38.38 -34.99
CA HIS A 298 -21.63 37.05 -35.32
C HIS A 298 -21.86 36.05 -34.19
N ILE A 299 -22.69 36.40 -33.19
CA ILE A 299 -23.07 35.48 -32.12
C ILE A 299 -23.98 34.38 -32.70
N PRO A 300 -23.60 33.09 -32.56
CA PRO A 300 -24.44 31.98 -33.01
C PRO A 300 -25.83 32.00 -32.35
N GLU A 301 -26.90 31.71 -33.11
CA GLU A 301 -28.29 31.72 -32.63
C GLU A 301 -28.50 30.92 -31.32
N LYS A 302 -27.80 29.79 -31.18
CA LYS A 302 -27.88 28.93 -29.98
C LYS A 302 -27.33 29.58 -28.71
N LEU A 303 -26.45 30.58 -28.84
CA LEU A 303 -25.82 31.26 -27.70
C LEU A 303 -26.52 32.57 -27.34
N LYS A 304 -27.33 33.15 -28.24
CA LYS A 304 -28.09 34.38 -27.98
C LYS A 304 -28.99 34.32 -26.73
N PRO A 305 -29.68 33.21 -26.42
CA PRO A 305 -30.49 33.11 -25.20
C PRO A 305 -29.67 33.14 -23.89
N HIS A 306 -28.37 32.86 -23.96
CA HIS A 306 -27.48 32.84 -22.80
C HIS A 306 -26.76 34.17 -22.56
N VAL A 307 -26.94 35.15 -23.46
CA VAL A 307 -26.43 36.51 -23.31
C VAL A 307 -27.42 37.29 -22.46
N THR A 308 -27.18 37.34 -21.16
CA THR A 308 -28.11 37.88 -20.16
C THR A 308 -28.06 39.40 -20.00
N SER A 309 -27.07 40.08 -20.59
CA SER A 309 -27.00 41.55 -20.64
C SER A 309 -26.16 42.04 -21.83
N SER A 310 -26.32 43.32 -22.19
CA SER A 310 -25.47 44.01 -23.19
C SER A 310 -24.00 44.13 -22.77
N THR A 311 -23.68 43.87 -21.51
CA THR A 311 -22.31 43.82 -20.98
C THR A 311 -21.72 42.40 -20.92
N ALA A 312 -22.54 41.37 -21.08
CA ALA A 312 -22.14 39.97 -21.08
C ALA A 312 -21.83 39.48 -22.51
N GLY A 313 -20.64 39.80 -23.03
CA GLY A 313 -20.19 39.32 -24.35
C GLY A 313 -19.87 37.82 -24.37
N VAL A 314 -19.94 37.20 -25.56
CA VAL A 314 -19.43 35.83 -25.78
C VAL A 314 -17.94 35.90 -26.13
N TYR A 315 -17.12 35.10 -25.45
CA TYR A 315 -15.67 35.06 -25.66
C TYR A 315 -15.22 33.67 -26.10
N LEU A 316 -14.36 33.61 -27.12
CA LEU A 316 -13.55 32.44 -27.41
C LEU A 316 -12.31 32.47 -26.50
N ALA A 317 -12.00 31.33 -25.90
CA ALA A 317 -10.87 31.17 -25.02
C ALA A 317 -9.72 30.53 -25.81
N ALA A 318 -8.74 31.32 -26.21
CA ALA A 318 -7.52 30.80 -26.82
C ALA A 318 -6.46 30.61 -25.73
N ALA A 319 -6.05 29.36 -25.51
CA ALA A 319 -4.96 29.03 -24.60
C ALA A 319 -3.67 28.79 -25.41
N THR A 320 -2.58 29.44 -25.03
CA THR A 320 -1.26 29.18 -25.61
C THR A 320 -0.42 28.40 -24.60
N LEU A 321 0.17 27.28 -25.02
CA LEU A 321 1.29 26.64 -24.32
C LEU A 321 2.49 27.59 -24.41
N ARG A 322 3.06 27.99 -23.27
CA ARG A 322 4.44 28.48 -23.21
C ARG A 322 5.35 27.34 -22.82
#